data_AF-I3TNN1-F1
#
_entry.id   AF-I3TNN1-F1
#
_cell.length_a   1.000
_cell.length_b   1.000
_cell.length_c   1.000
_cell.angle_alpha   90.00
_cell.angle_beta   90.00
_cell.angle_gamma   90.00
#
_symmetry.space_group_name_H-M   'P 1'
#
loop_
_entity.id
_entity.type
_entity.pdbx_description
1 polymer ?
#
loop_
_entity_poly.entity_id
_entity_poly.type
_entity_poly.pdbx_seq_one_letter_code
_entity_poly.pdbx_strand_id
1 'polypeptide(L)' 'MLPPASILPLDGIRVIEIAQNLAGPHAGEILATLGADVIKVERPEGGDDARGWGPPSPATLPSPSMP' A
#
# COMPACT_ATOMS: atom_id res chain seq x y z
N MET A 1 -3.39 5.81 33.93
CA MET A 1 -4.70 6.14 33.31
C MET A 1 -4.46 6.16 31.81
N LEU A 2 -4.93 5.16 31.03
CA LEU A 2 -4.91 5.29 29.57
C LEU A 2 -5.93 6.38 29.18
N PRO A 3 -5.64 7.21 28.16
CA PRO A 3 -6.63 8.15 27.64
C PRO A 3 -7.88 7.36 27.17
N PRO A 4 -9.07 7.98 27.18
CA PRO A 4 -10.25 7.36 26.56
C PRO A 4 -9.86 6.96 25.13
N ALA A 5 -10.28 5.76 24.70
CA ALA A 5 -10.03 5.26 23.35
C ALA A 5 -10.39 6.38 22.35
N SER A 6 -9.37 6.99 21.78
CA SER A 6 -9.53 8.18 20.97
C SER A 6 -10.02 7.69 19.61
N ILE A 7 -11.27 8.01 19.29
CA ILE A 7 -11.85 7.78 17.97
C ILE A 7 -10.86 8.34 16.93
N LEU A 8 -10.41 7.48 16.02
CA LEU A 8 -9.51 7.90 14.96
C LEU A 8 -10.27 8.83 13.99
N PRO A 9 -9.60 9.78 13.32
CA PRO A 9 -10.28 10.80 12.51
C PRO A 9 -11.23 10.28 11.43
N LEU A 10 -11.03 9.06 10.94
CA LEU A 10 -11.84 8.42 9.90
C LEU A 10 -12.56 7.15 10.40
N ASP A 11 -12.72 6.98 11.71
CA ASP A 11 -13.47 5.84 12.27
C ASP A 11 -14.90 5.79 11.71
N GLY A 12 -15.35 4.59 11.34
CA GLY A 12 -16.65 4.36 10.70
C GLY A 12 -16.75 4.74 9.22
N ILE A 13 -15.71 5.30 8.60
CA ILE A 13 -15.67 5.56 7.16
C ILE A 13 -15.20 4.31 6.42
N ARG A 14 -15.91 3.94 5.35
CA ARG A 14 -15.49 2.90 4.41
C ARG A 14 -15.01 3.51 3.09
N VAL A 15 -13.85 3.07 2.60
CA VAL A 15 -13.23 3.56 1.37
C VAL A 15 -13.08 2.39 0.39
N ILE A 16 -13.48 2.60 -0.87
CA ILE A 16 -13.21 1.65 -1.94
C ILE A 16 -11.96 2.13 -2.69
N GLU A 17 -10.87 1.38 -2.59
CA GLU A 17 -9.58 1.68 -3.21
C GLU A 17 -9.45 0.89 -4.52
N ILE A 18 -9.40 1.60 -5.65
CA ILE A 18 -9.37 1.01 -7.00
C ILE A 18 -8.11 1.37 -7.79
N ALA A 19 -7.21 2.18 -7.24
CA ALA A 19 -5.98 2.54 -7.91
C ALA A 19 -5.03 1.34 -8.00
N GLN A 20 -3.89 1.54 -8.66
CA GLN A 20 -2.87 0.53 -8.86
C GLN A 20 -1.51 1.11 -8.45
N ASN A 21 -0.52 0.24 -8.33
CA ASN A 21 0.87 0.59 -8.13
C ASN A 21 1.14 1.21 -6.74
N LEU A 22 1.59 2.46 -6.69
CA LEU A 22 2.11 3.07 -5.46
C LEU A 22 1.25 4.21 -4.93
N ALA A 23 1.01 5.24 -5.74
CA ALA A 23 0.44 6.50 -5.23
C ALA A 23 -0.95 6.32 -4.60
N GLY A 24 -1.84 5.57 -5.25
CA GLY A 24 -3.19 5.33 -4.75
C GLY A 24 -3.23 4.38 -3.55
N PRO A 25 -2.60 3.19 -3.59
CA PRO A 25 -2.49 2.32 -2.43
C PRO A 25 -1.83 3.00 -1.22
N HIS A 26 -0.84 3.88 -1.44
CA HIS A 26 -0.24 4.66 -0.36
C HIS A 26 -1.19 5.71 0.22
N ALA A 27 -2.01 6.36 -0.61
CA ALA A 27 -3.09 7.21 -0.09
C ALA A 27 -4.10 6.38 0.72
N GLY A 28 -4.46 5.18 0.25
CA GLY A 28 -5.32 4.23 0.99
C GLY A 28 -4.73 3.81 2.33
N GLU A 29 -3.42 3.58 2.40
CA GLU A 29 -2.69 3.26 3.63
C GLU A 29 -2.79 4.41 4.67
N ILE A 30 -2.65 5.66 4.22
CA ILE A 30 -2.82 6.82 5.09
C ILE A 30 -4.25 6.88 5.63
N LEU A 31 -5.27 6.67 4.79
CA LEU A 31 -6.67 6.66 5.21
C LEU A 31 -6.96 5.53 6.22
N ALA A 32 -6.44 4.33 5.99
CA ALA A 32 -6.57 3.20 6.90
C ALA A 32 -5.89 3.50 8.26
N THR A 33 -4.71 4.12 8.24
CA THR A 33 -3.98 4.54 9.44
C THR A 33 -4.78 5.57 10.25
N LEU A 34 -5.55 6.41 9.58
CA LEU A 34 -6.46 7.38 10.20
C LEU A 34 -7.81 6.77 10.61
N GLY A 35 -8.00 5.45 10.49
CA GLY A 35 -9.15 4.72 11.04
C GLY A 35 -10.21 4.27 10.03
N ALA A 36 -10.00 4.50 8.73
CA ALA A 36 -10.97 4.06 7.71
C ALA A 36 -10.89 2.53 7.46
N ASP A 37 -12.03 1.92 7.15
CA ASP A 37 -12.14 0.57 6.58
C ASP A 37 -11.91 0.64 5.07
N VAL A 38 -10.66 0.43 4.66
CA VAL A 38 -10.23 0.54 3.25
C VAL A 38 -10.28 -0.82 2.57
N ILE A 39 -11.18 -0.98 1.61
CA ILE A 39 -11.34 -2.20 0.82
C ILE A 39 -10.65 -2.01 -0.52
N LYS A 40 -9.56 -2.75 -0.71
CA LYS A 40 -8.87 -2.83 -1.99
C LYS A 40 -9.67 -3.69 -2.97
N VAL A 41 -10.03 -3.10 -4.10
CA VAL A 41 -10.60 -3.82 -5.24
C VAL A 41 -9.53 -3.98 -6.30
N GLU A 42 -9.38 -5.20 -6.80
CA GLU A 42 -8.38 -5.54 -7.80
C GLU A 42 -8.98 -6.37 -8.93
N ARG A 43 -8.25 -6.50 -10.03
CA ARG A 43 -8.63 -7.38 -11.13
C ARG A 43 -8.64 -8.83 -10.64
N PRO A 44 -9.68 -9.62 -10.98
CA PRO A 44 -9.75 -11.04 -10.61
C PRO A 44 -8.52 -11.85 -11.03
N GLU A 45 -7.94 -11.48 -12.18
CA GLU A 45 -6.70 -12.06 -12.68
C GLU A 45 -5.56 -11.06 -12.52
N GLY A 46 -4.46 -11.51 -11.88
CA GLY A 46 -3.24 -10.72 -11.69
C GLY A 46 -3.25 -9.74 -10.52
N GLY A 47 -4.41 -9.24 -10.10
CA GLY A 47 -4.52 -8.28 -8.98
C GLY A 47 -3.96 -6.88 -9.32
N ASP A 48 -3.41 -6.21 -8.32
CA ASP A 48 -2.59 -5.00 -8.50
C ASP A 48 -1.25 -5.33 -9.17
N ASP A 49 -0.84 -4.56 -10.19
CA ASP A 49 0.43 -4.77 -10.91
C ASP A 49 1.65 -4.77 -9.96
N ALA A 50 1.58 -4.03 -8.85
CA ALA A 50 2.63 -3.99 -7.83
C ALA A 50 2.85 -5.35 -7.13
N ARG A 51 1.90 -6.30 -7.18
CA ARG A 51 2.09 -7.64 -6.63
C ARG A 51 3.20 -8.43 -7.33
N GLY A 52 3.46 -8.10 -8.60
CA GLY A 52 4.54 -8.69 -9.39
C GLY A 52 5.87 -7.93 -9.28
N TRP A 53 5.90 -6.79 -8.60
CA TRP A 53 7.13 -6.02 -8.46
C TRP A 53 8.08 -6.73 -7.50
N GLY A 54 9.23 -7.14 -8.02
CA GLY A 54 10.37 -7.59 -7.23
C GLY A 54 11.37 -6.46 -7.04
N PRO A 55 12.38 -6.66 -6.17
CA PRO A 55 13.54 -5.77 -6.14
C PRO A 55 14.18 -5.68 -7.54
N PRO A 56 14.85 -4.57 -7.89
CA PRO A 56 15.60 -4.48 -9.14
C PRO A 56 16.51 -5.69 -9.28
N SER A 57 16.49 -6.33 -10.45
CA SER A 57 17.29 -7.53 -10.69
C SER A 57 18.78 -7.18 -10.56
N PRO A 58 19.59 -8.04 -9.92
CA PRO A 58 21.03 -7.80 -9.81
C PRO A 58 21.75 -7.74 -11.16
N ALA A 59 21.11 -8.17 -12.26
CA ALA A 59 21.65 -8.09 -13.61
C ALA A 59 21.75 -6.66 -14.18
N THR A 60 21.16 -5.65 -13.53
CA THR A 60 21.27 -4.24 -13.95
C THR A 60 22.24 -3.45 -13.08
N LEU A 61 22.79 -4.03 -12.01
CA LEU A 61 23.97 -3.47 -11.38
C LEU A 61 25.18 -3.88 -12.24
N PRO A 62 25.99 -2.94 -12.74
CA PRO A 62 27.25 -3.32 -13.37
C PRO A 62 28.01 -4.16 -12.36
N SER A 63 28.39 -5.38 -12.74
CA SER A 63 29.19 -6.24 -11.88
C SER A 63 30.38 -5.41 -11.39
N PRO A 64 30.63 -5.29 -10.08
CA PRO A 64 31.79 -4.57 -9.61
C PRO A 64 33.00 -5.25 -10.27
N SER A 65 33.67 -4.53 -11.16
CA SER A 65 34.93 -4.99 -11.74
C SER A 65 35.86 -5.29 -10.56
N MET A 66 36.12 -6.57 -10.31
CA MET A 66 37.04 -6.98 -9.25
C MET A 66 38.41 -6.35 -9.51
N PRO A 67 39.03 -5.68 -8.51
CA PRO A 67 40.48 -5.52 -8.50
C PRO A 67 41.17 -6.87 -8.22
#